data_AF-A0A6L3XWR9-F1
#
_entry.id   AF-A0A6L3XWR9-F1
#
_cell.length_a   1.000
_cell.length_b   1.000
_cell.length_c   1.000
_cell.angle_alpha   90.00
_cell.angle_beta   90.00
_cell.angle_gamma   90.00
#
_symmetry.space_group_name_H-M   'P 1'
#
loop_
_entity.id
_entity.type
_entity.pdbx_description
1 polymer ?
#
loop_
_entity_poly.entity_id
_entity_poly.type
_entity_poly.pdbx_seq_one_letter_code
_entity_poly.pdbx_strand_id
1 'polypeptide(L)'
;MNRRRFLKGSLAMAALSGTSGLASLFSQAAYAADSDIADGQSRRFDFSVLQSMAHDLAKTPWGGAPRPLPETLATMTPQAYNAIRYDEKQSLWNNIEGRQLDAQFFHMGMGFRRRVRMFSLDQTTSQAREIHFRPELFSYGDTGVDTRQLEGQSDLGFAGFRVFK
;
A
#
# COMPACT_ATOMS: atom_id res chain seq x y z
N MET A 1 18.88 -3.11 -27.52
CA MET A 1 18.63 -4.56 -27.35
C MET A 1 17.14 -4.81 -27.11
N ASN A 2 16.49 -5.59 -27.98
CA ASN A 2 15.04 -5.81 -27.94
C ASN A 2 14.66 -6.82 -26.85
N ARG A 3 14.16 -6.32 -25.70
CA ARG A 3 13.67 -7.12 -24.55
C ARG A 3 12.71 -8.24 -24.96
N ARG A 4 11.89 -8.01 -25.98
CA ARG A 4 10.96 -8.98 -26.58
C ARG A 4 11.62 -10.19 -27.25
N ARG A 5 12.85 -10.07 -27.76
CA ARG A 5 13.56 -11.20 -28.39
C ARG A 5 14.28 -12.06 -27.35
N PHE A 6 14.74 -11.44 -26.25
CA PHE A 6 15.36 -12.17 -25.15
C PHE A 6 14.35 -13.09 -24.45
N LEU A 7 13.15 -12.59 -24.14
CA LEU A 7 12.06 -13.40 -23.54
C LEU A 7 11.57 -14.54 -24.43
N LYS A 8 11.61 -14.38 -25.77
CA LYS A 8 11.26 -15.44 -26.71
C LYS A 8 12.33 -16.53 -26.82
N GLY A 9 13.59 -16.21 -26.55
CA GLY A 9 14.69 -17.18 -26.53
C GLY A 9 14.64 -18.11 -25.32
N SER A 10 14.21 -17.60 -24.16
CA SER A 10 14.20 -18.36 -22.90
C SER A 10 13.15 -19.48 -22.85
N LEU A 11 12.02 -19.32 -23.56
CA LEU A 11 10.97 -20.36 -23.60
C LEU A 11 11.37 -21.59 -24.44
N ALA A 12 12.29 -21.44 -25.39
CA ALA A 12 12.68 -22.54 -26.28
C ALA A 12 13.60 -23.57 -25.59
N MET A 13 14.32 -23.18 -24.52
CA MET A 13 15.26 -24.07 -23.82
C MET A 13 14.62 -24.97 -22.76
N ALA A 14 13.40 -24.67 -22.30
CA ALA A 14 12.71 -25.51 -21.31
C ALA A 14 12.00 -26.73 -21.93
N ALA A 15 11.81 -26.75 -23.26
CA ALA A 15 11.08 -27.82 -23.95
C ALA A 15 11.94 -29.06 -24.25
N LEU A 16 13.26 -29.01 -24.10
CA LEU A 16 14.18 -30.07 -24.52
C LEU A 16 14.70 -30.96 -23.38
N SER A 17 14.39 -30.66 -22.12
CA SER A 17 14.98 -31.36 -20.97
C SER A 17 13.97 -32.06 -20.08
N GLY A 18 12.86 -32.57 -20.62
CA GLY A 18 12.15 -33.78 -20.16
C GLY A 18 11.69 -33.89 -18.69
N THR A 19 11.86 -32.88 -17.85
CA THR A 19 11.47 -32.90 -16.44
C THR A 19 10.20 -32.09 -16.25
N SER A 20 9.08 -32.69 -16.67
CA SER A 20 7.72 -32.10 -16.63
C SER A 20 7.14 -31.88 -15.22
N GLY A 21 7.93 -31.99 -14.15
CA GLY A 21 7.44 -32.03 -12.77
C GLY A 21 7.77 -30.82 -11.89
N LEU A 22 8.74 -29.98 -12.24
CA LEU A 22 9.23 -28.91 -11.33
C LEU A 22 8.99 -27.48 -11.86
N ALA A 23 8.55 -27.31 -13.11
CA ALA A 23 8.26 -25.99 -13.68
C ALA A 23 6.91 -25.40 -13.20
N SER A 24 6.05 -26.21 -12.59
CA SER A 24 4.75 -25.75 -12.05
C SER A 24 4.88 -25.03 -10.70
N LEU A 25 6.00 -25.17 -9.98
CA LEU A 25 6.18 -24.57 -8.66
C LEU A 25 6.66 -23.10 -8.68
N PHE A 26 6.98 -22.55 -9.86
CA PHE A 26 7.42 -21.15 -10.00
C PHE A 26 6.47 -20.27 -10.81
N SER A 27 5.33 -20.81 -11.27
CA SER A 27 4.42 -20.10 -12.18
C SER A 27 3.09 -19.64 -11.54
N GLN A 28 2.89 -19.82 -10.24
CA GLN A 28 1.67 -19.39 -9.52
C GLN A 28 1.89 -18.15 -8.64
N ALA A 29 2.75 -17.22 -9.09
CA ALA A 29 2.88 -15.88 -8.50
C ALA A 29 2.23 -14.79 -9.37
N ALA A 30 1.42 -15.17 -10.35
CA ALA A 30 0.66 -14.25 -11.18
C ALA A 30 -0.83 -14.58 -11.03
N TYR A 31 -1.66 -13.53 -10.98
CA TYR A 31 -3.11 -13.55 -10.80
C TYR A 31 -3.62 -13.48 -9.35
N ALA A 32 -3.12 -12.51 -8.60
CA ALA A 32 -4.05 -11.57 -8.00
C ALA A 32 -4.01 -10.31 -8.88
N ALA A 33 -5.14 -9.65 -9.11
CA ALA A 33 -5.12 -8.29 -9.63
C ALA A 33 -4.50 -7.42 -8.53
N ASP A 34 -3.17 -7.44 -8.41
CA ASP A 34 -2.43 -6.60 -7.49
C ASP A 34 -2.86 -5.17 -7.82
N SER A 35 -3.54 -4.55 -6.87
CA SER A 35 -3.71 -3.11 -6.89
C SER A 35 -2.29 -2.53 -6.97
N ASP A 36 -1.97 -1.79 -8.04
CA ASP A 36 -0.62 -1.25 -8.29
C ASP A 36 -0.08 -0.43 -7.10
N ILE A 37 -1.00 0.03 -6.24
CA ILE A 37 -0.71 0.76 -5.01
C ILE A 37 -0.19 -0.11 -3.85
N ALA A 38 -0.57 -1.39 -3.76
CA ALA A 38 -0.08 -2.31 -2.74
C ALA A 38 1.26 -2.89 -3.21
N ASP A 39 2.34 -2.27 -2.73
CA ASP A 39 3.71 -2.46 -3.22
C ASP A 39 4.64 -3.10 -2.16
N GLY A 40 4.12 -3.37 -0.97
CA GLY A 40 4.91 -3.94 0.11
C GLY A 40 5.12 -5.44 0.04
N GLN A 41 5.76 -5.98 1.08
CA GLN A 41 5.94 -7.41 1.22
C GLN A 41 4.60 -8.08 1.55
N SER A 42 4.30 -9.17 0.85
CA SER A 42 3.14 -10.01 1.14
C SER A 42 3.41 -10.89 2.35
N ARG A 43 2.42 -11.02 3.22
CA ARG A 43 2.47 -11.90 4.39
C ARG A 43 1.13 -12.58 4.59
N ARG A 44 1.17 -13.84 5.03
CA ARG A 44 -0.04 -14.56 5.39
C ARG A 44 -0.78 -13.80 6.50
N PHE A 45 -2.08 -13.63 6.35
CA PHE A 45 -2.91 -12.93 7.31
C PHE A 45 -4.30 -13.54 7.37
N ASP A 46 -4.77 -13.73 8.60
CA ASP A 46 -6.14 -14.16 8.91
C ASP A 46 -6.52 -13.65 10.30
N PHE A 47 -7.72 -13.99 10.75
CA PHE A 47 -8.23 -13.54 12.05
C PHE A 47 -7.41 -14.05 13.24
N SER A 48 -6.86 -15.26 13.15
CA SER A 48 -6.04 -15.84 14.23
C SER A 48 -4.71 -15.10 14.38
N VAL A 49 -4.12 -14.66 13.26
CA VAL A 49 -2.95 -13.78 13.24
C VAL A 49 -3.26 -12.45 13.93
N LEU A 50 -4.41 -11.82 13.62
CA LEU A 50 -4.83 -10.58 14.26
C LEU A 50 -5.01 -10.71 15.78
N GLN A 51 -5.67 -11.77 16.22
CA GLN A 51 -5.85 -12.05 17.66
C GLN A 51 -4.51 -12.22 18.38
N SER A 52 -3.58 -12.97 17.77
CA SER A 52 -2.25 -13.19 18.32
C SER A 52 -1.46 -11.87 18.41
N MET A 53 -1.49 -11.05 17.37
CA MET A 53 -0.87 -9.72 17.37
C MET A 53 -1.41 -8.82 18.48
N ALA A 54 -2.74 -8.81 18.69
CA ALA A 54 -3.38 -8.01 19.73
C ALA A 54 -3.01 -8.51 21.14
N HIS A 55 -3.01 -9.83 21.34
CA HIS A 55 -2.62 -10.47 22.60
C HIS A 55 -1.18 -10.14 22.98
N ASP A 56 -0.26 -10.23 22.02
CA ASP A 56 1.15 -9.92 22.26
C ASP A 56 1.36 -8.43 22.53
N LEU A 57 0.69 -7.55 21.79
CA LEU A 57 0.75 -6.10 22.00
C LEU A 57 0.21 -5.70 23.38
N ALA A 58 -0.85 -6.35 23.87
CA ALA A 58 -1.43 -6.06 25.18
C ALA A 58 -0.47 -6.34 26.35
N LYS A 59 0.57 -7.14 26.15
CA LYS A 59 1.63 -7.41 27.14
C LYS A 59 2.77 -6.41 27.09
N THR A 60 2.80 -5.52 26.10
CA THR A 60 3.84 -4.51 25.96
C THR A 60 3.44 -3.20 26.64
N PRO A 61 4.40 -2.43 27.19
CA PRO A 61 4.12 -1.08 27.67
C PRO A 61 3.55 -0.19 26.56
N TRP A 62 2.74 0.80 26.95
CA TRP A 62 2.18 1.77 26.01
C TRP A 62 3.30 2.51 25.24
N GLY A 63 3.21 2.49 23.90
CA GLY A 63 4.24 3.02 23.00
C GLY A 63 4.38 4.54 22.93
N GLY A 64 3.78 5.31 23.85
CA GLY A 64 3.98 6.75 23.93
C GLY A 64 3.22 7.56 22.88
N ALA A 65 3.49 8.87 22.85
CA ALA A 65 3.01 9.79 21.82
C ALA A 65 3.75 9.56 20.49
N PRO A 66 3.10 9.78 19.33
CA PRO A 66 3.80 9.71 18.04
C PRO A 66 4.84 10.84 17.93
N ARG A 67 5.81 10.68 17.01
CA ARG A 67 6.74 11.76 16.65
C ARG A 67 5.96 12.99 16.15
N PRO A 68 6.43 14.21 16.41
CA PRO A 68 5.86 15.41 15.80
C PRO A 68 5.83 15.31 14.28
N LEU A 69 4.77 15.83 13.67
CA LEU A 69 4.70 16.00 12.23
C LEU A 69 5.67 17.12 11.78
N PRO A 70 6.09 17.11 10.51
CA PRO A 70 6.69 18.28 9.89
C PRO A 70 5.81 19.51 10.11
N GLU A 71 6.43 20.67 10.33
CA GLU A 71 5.73 21.87 10.78
C GLU A 71 4.56 22.23 9.87
N THR A 72 4.75 22.17 8.55
CA THR A 72 3.70 22.50 7.57
C THR A 72 2.48 21.57 7.70
N LEU A 73 2.67 20.31 8.09
CA LEU A 73 1.58 19.37 8.36
C LEU A 73 0.98 19.56 9.74
N ALA A 74 1.77 19.96 10.73
CA ALA A 74 1.33 20.13 12.11
C ALA A 74 0.45 21.38 12.30
N THR A 75 0.73 22.46 11.57
CA THR A 75 0.13 23.79 11.76
C THR A 75 -0.85 24.20 10.66
N MET A 76 -1.09 23.34 9.66
CA MET A 76 -2.03 23.62 8.59
C MET A 76 -3.45 23.90 9.08
N THR A 77 -4.12 24.81 8.39
CA THR A 77 -5.54 25.12 8.65
C THR A 77 -6.45 23.98 8.16
N PRO A 78 -7.67 23.87 8.69
CA PRO A 78 -8.65 22.91 8.16
C PRO A 78 -8.92 23.07 6.67
N GLN A 79 -8.89 24.31 6.15
CA GLN A 79 -9.03 24.60 4.72
C GLN A 79 -7.87 24.00 3.91
N ALA A 80 -6.62 24.20 4.36
CA ALA A 80 -5.45 23.64 3.70
C ALA A 80 -5.46 22.10 3.75
N TYR A 81 -5.82 21.51 4.89
CA TYR A 81 -5.94 20.06 5.00
C TYR A 81 -6.99 19.49 4.03
N ASN A 82 -8.15 20.13 3.90
CA ASN A 82 -9.21 19.70 2.97
C ASN A 82 -8.84 19.91 1.48
N ALA A 83 -7.90 20.81 1.20
CA ALA A 83 -7.38 21.03 -0.14
C ALA A 83 -6.35 19.96 -0.56
N ILE A 84 -5.83 19.15 0.37
CA ILE A 84 -5.08 17.93 0.02
C ILE A 84 -6.06 16.90 -0.54
N ARG A 85 -5.84 16.46 -1.78
CA ARG A 85 -6.75 15.55 -2.49
C ARG A 85 -6.02 14.28 -2.84
N TYR A 86 -6.64 13.14 -2.52
CA TYR A 86 -6.17 11.83 -2.97
C TYR A 86 -6.32 11.73 -4.50
N ASP A 87 -5.31 11.22 -5.21
CA ASP A 87 -5.42 10.93 -6.63
C ASP A 87 -6.32 9.71 -6.86
N GLU A 88 -7.50 9.93 -7.43
CA GLU A 88 -8.50 8.89 -7.66
C GLU A 88 -7.98 7.77 -8.55
N LYS A 89 -6.99 8.04 -9.42
CA LYS A 89 -6.37 6.99 -10.25
C LYS A 89 -5.55 5.99 -9.43
N GLN A 90 -5.17 6.38 -8.21
CA GLN A 90 -4.43 5.56 -7.26
C GLN A 90 -5.35 4.88 -6.24
N SER A 91 -6.69 4.92 -6.40
CA SER A 91 -7.58 4.24 -5.45
C SER A 91 -7.35 2.73 -5.46
N LEU A 92 -7.60 2.09 -4.32
CA LEU A 92 -7.18 0.71 -4.07
C LEU A 92 -7.67 -0.26 -5.15
N TRP A 93 -8.91 -0.11 -5.61
CA TRP A 93 -9.50 -1.03 -6.58
C TRP A 93 -9.68 -0.39 -7.95
N ASN A 94 -8.98 0.71 -8.25
CA ASN A 94 -9.14 1.44 -9.51
C ASN A 94 -8.96 0.56 -10.76
N ASN A 95 -8.08 -0.43 -10.67
CA ASN A 95 -7.74 -1.36 -11.76
C ASN A 95 -8.73 -2.53 -11.92
N ILE A 96 -9.75 -2.64 -11.06
CA ILE A 96 -10.79 -3.67 -11.16
C ILE A 96 -11.94 -3.15 -12.02
N GLU A 97 -12.11 -3.79 -13.18
CA GLU A 97 -13.25 -3.52 -14.06
C GLU A 97 -14.57 -3.91 -13.38
N GLY A 98 -15.60 -3.08 -13.51
CA GLY A 98 -16.92 -3.33 -12.92
C GLY A 98 -16.96 -3.32 -11.39
N ARG A 99 -15.92 -2.77 -10.73
CA ARG A 99 -15.84 -2.67 -9.26
C ARG A 99 -17.11 -2.04 -8.68
N GLN A 100 -17.60 -2.65 -7.60
CA GLN A 100 -18.78 -2.19 -6.87
C GLN A 100 -18.44 -1.29 -5.69
N LEU A 101 -17.18 -1.28 -5.30
CA LEU A 101 -16.62 -0.46 -4.23
C LEU A 101 -15.23 0.00 -4.65
N ASP A 102 -14.80 1.08 -4.03
CA ASP A 102 -13.43 1.57 -4.10
C ASP A 102 -13.01 2.16 -2.75
N ALA A 103 -11.69 2.27 -2.54
CA ALA A 103 -11.14 2.81 -1.32
C ALA A 103 -10.06 3.85 -1.60
N GLN A 104 -10.08 4.91 -0.81
CA GLN A 104 -9.08 5.98 -0.84
C GLN A 104 -8.57 6.24 0.57
N PHE A 105 -7.34 6.75 0.67
CA PHE A 105 -6.66 6.97 1.93
C PHE A 105 -6.61 8.44 2.30
N PHE A 106 -6.54 8.72 3.60
CA PHE A 106 -6.41 10.08 4.12
C PHE A 106 -4.96 10.39 4.44
N HIS A 107 -4.54 11.61 4.11
CA HIS A 107 -3.22 12.13 4.44
C HIS A 107 -3.13 12.46 5.95
N MET A 108 -1.96 12.32 6.57
CA MET A 108 -1.74 12.82 7.93
C MET A 108 -1.61 14.35 7.96
N GLY A 109 -2.01 14.99 9.06
CA GLY A 109 -1.95 16.45 9.14
C GLY A 109 -2.90 17.00 10.17
N MET A 110 -2.71 18.26 10.56
CA MET A 110 -3.49 18.95 11.58
C MET A 110 -3.49 18.12 12.90
N GLY A 111 -4.64 17.53 13.28
CA GLY A 111 -4.78 16.69 14.46
C GLY A 111 -4.40 15.21 14.24
N PHE A 112 -4.26 14.77 13.00
CA PHE A 112 -4.01 13.37 12.64
C PHE A 112 -2.51 13.04 12.69
N ARG A 113 -1.99 12.87 13.92
CA ARG A 113 -0.55 12.73 14.20
C ARG A 113 -0.05 11.29 14.26
N ARG A 114 -0.93 10.30 14.36
CA ARG A 114 -0.56 8.88 14.43
C ARG A 114 -0.91 8.19 13.13
N ARG A 115 0.10 7.61 12.48
CA ARG A 115 -0.10 6.86 11.25
C ARG A 115 -0.90 5.58 11.49
N VAL A 116 -1.66 5.19 10.48
CA VAL A 116 -2.31 3.89 10.35
C VAL A 116 -1.67 3.17 9.18
N ARG A 117 -1.09 2.00 9.42
CA ARG A 117 -0.55 1.14 8.35
C ARG A 117 -1.72 0.46 7.64
N MET A 118 -1.69 0.48 6.31
CA MET A 118 -2.76 -0.05 5.48
C MET A 118 -2.28 -1.30 4.75
N PHE A 119 -3.16 -2.29 4.63
CA PHE A 119 -2.89 -3.55 3.94
C PHE A 119 -4.06 -3.86 3.02
N SER A 120 -3.75 -4.30 1.79
CA SER A 120 -4.70 -4.99 0.92
C SER A 120 -4.66 -6.47 1.26
N LEU A 121 -5.82 -7.10 1.50
CA LEU A 121 -5.92 -8.53 1.81
C LEU A 121 -6.64 -9.25 0.67
N ASP A 122 -5.94 -10.18 0.03
CA ASP A 122 -6.56 -11.13 -0.89
C ASP A 122 -7.11 -12.32 -0.11
N GLN A 123 -8.43 -12.49 -0.14
CA GLN A 123 -9.14 -13.56 0.56
C GLN A 123 -8.84 -14.95 -0.02
N THR A 124 -8.57 -15.04 -1.33
CA THR A 124 -8.33 -16.32 -2.00
C THR A 124 -6.98 -16.92 -1.58
N THR A 125 -5.97 -16.07 -1.47
CA THR A 125 -4.61 -16.48 -1.10
C THR A 125 -4.29 -16.28 0.39
N SER A 126 -5.16 -15.58 1.13
CA SER A 126 -4.92 -15.15 2.52
C SER A 126 -3.62 -14.35 2.67
N GLN A 127 -3.27 -13.56 1.66
CA GLN A 127 -2.08 -12.72 1.65
C GLN A 127 -2.46 -11.26 1.87
N ALA A 128 -1.89 -10.66 2.92
CA ALA A 128 -1.92 -9.23 3.13
C ALA A 128 -0.66 -8.59 2.55
N ARG A 129 -0.83 -7.57 1.69
CA ARG A 129 0.27 -6.76 1.16
C ARG A 129 0.17 -5.33 1.67
N GLU A 130 1.29 -4.79 2.19
CA GLU A 130 1.32 -3.41 2.69
C GLU A 130 1.11 -2.41 1.56
N ILE A 131 0.40 -1.34 1.88
CA ILE A 131 0.26 -0.16 1.05
C ILE A 131 1.12 0.91 1.69
N HIS A 132 2.22 1.28 1.03
CA HIS A 132 3.07 2.35 1.55
C HIS A 132 2.45 3.72 1.28
N PHE A 133 2.60 4.60 2.25
CA PHE A 133 2.36 6.02 2.02
C PHE A 133 3.43 6.57 1.10
N ARG A 134 2.99 7.30 0.08
CA ARG A 134 3.85 7.99 -0.89
C ARG A 134 3.22 9.37 -1.12
N PRO A 135 3.98 10.48 -1.04
CA PRO A 135 3.44 11.82 -1.25
C PRO A 135 2.67 11.95 -2.58
N GLU A 136 3.09 11.22 -3.60
CA GLU A 136 2.54 11.21 -4.96
C GLU A 136 1.13 10.62 -5.05
N LEU A 137 0.64 9.97 -4.00
CA LEU A 137 -0.76 9.54 -3.88
C LEU A 137 -1.72 10.73 -3.70
N PHE A 138 -1.17 11.93 -3.46
CA PHE A 138 -1.94 13.12 -3.14
C PHE A 138 -1.50 14.31 -4.01
N SER A 139 -2.48 15.14 -4.35
CA SER A 139 -2.26 16.51 -4.81
C SER A 139 -2.36 17.45 -3.63
N TYR A 140 -1.37 18.35 -3.53
CA TYR A 140 -1.27 19.33 -2.45
C TYR A 140 -1.73 20.72 -2.86
N GLY A 141 -1.99 20.99 -4.14
CA GLY A 141 -2.44 22.30 -4.64
C GLY A 141 -1.65 23.47 -4.03
N ASP A 142 -2.38 24.50 -3.58
CA ASP A 142 -1.82 25.71 -2.95
C ASP A 142 -1.75 25.61 -1.41
N THR A 143 -1.62 24.41 -0.86
CA THR A 143 -1.61 24.21 0.61
C THR A 143 -0.33 24.68 1.29
N GLY A 144 0.72 24.98 0.52
CA GLY A 144 2.05 25.36 1.04
C GLY A 144 2.85 24.19 1.62
N VAL A 145 2.40 22.95 1.44
CA VAL A 145 3.15 21.76 1.85
C VAL A 145 4.34 21.55 0.90
N ASP A 146 5.56 21.63 1.42
CA ASP A 146 6.77 21.22 0.68
C ASP A 146 6.87 19.68 0.71
N THR A 147 6.59 19.01 -0.40
CA THR A 147 6.58 17.55 -0.48
C THR A 147 7.96 16.93 -0.29
N ARG A 148 9.04 17.66 -0.59
CA ARG A 148 10.42 17.19 -0.38
C ARG A 148 10.72 16.90 1.09
N GLN A 149 10.05 17.62 2.00
CA GLN A 149 10.21 17.38 3.43
C GLN A 149 9.58 16.04 3.85
N LEU A 150 8.66 15.49 3.06
CA LEU A 150 7.94 14.25 3.35
C LEU A 150 8.70 13.01 2.87
N GLU A 151 9.61 13.19 1.90
CA GLU A 151 10.43 12.12 1.34
C GLU A 151 11.30 11.47 2.42
N GLY A 152 11.37 10.13 2.42
CA GLY A 152 12.20 9.37 3.35
C GLY A 152 11.74 9.38 4.82
N GLN A 153 10.63 10.05 5.16
CA GLN A 153 10.13 10.05 6.53
C GLN A 153 9.41 8.74 6.87
N SER A 154 10.07 7.89 7.63
CA SER A 154 9.56 6.57 8.03
C SER A 154 8.28 6.61 8.87
N ASP A 155 7.93 7.74 9.49
CA ASP A 155 6.82 7.85 10.43
C ASP A 155 5.60 8.56 9.84
N LEU A 156 5.74 9.11 8.62
CA LEU A 156 4.59 9.55 7.83
C LEU A 156 3.82 8.32 7.30
N GLY A 157 2.54 8.52 7.03
CA GLY A 157 1.62 7.44 6.74
C GLY A 157 0.23 7.96 6.39
N PHE A 158 -0.74 7.05 6.39
CA PHE A 158 -2.13 7.40 6.25
C PHE A 158 -2.76 7.76 7.60
N ALA A 159 -3.69 8.71 7.63
CA ALA A 159 -4.53 9.00 8.79
C ALA A 159 -5.74 8.06 8.90
N GLY A 160 -6.11 7.39 7.81
CA GLY A 160 -7.29 6.54 7.71
C GLY A 160 -7.63 6.25 6.27
N PHE A 161 -8.84 5.74 6.04
CA PHE A 161 -9.37 5.47 4.71
C PHE A 161 -10.87 5.68 4.67
N ARG A 162 -11.41 5.78 3.46
CA ARG A 162 -12.85 5.74 3.17
C ARG A 162 -13.12 4.68 2.12
N VAL A 163 -14.30 4.08 2.22
CA VAL A 163 -14.86 3.16 1.21
C VAL A 163 -16.11 3.80 0.64
N PHE A 164 -16.25 3.74 -0.68
CA PHE A 164 -17.38 4.31 -1.40
C PHE A 164 -17.75 3.41 -2.57
N LYS A 165 -18.93 3.65 -3.14
CA LYS A 165 -19.49 2.94 -4.29
C LYS A 165 -19.39 3.81 -5.53
#